data_AF-D3E3V5-F1
#
_entry.id   AF-D3E3V5-F1
#
_cell.length_a   1.000
_cell.length_b   1.000
_cell.length_c   1.000
_cell.angle_alpha   90.00
_cell.angle_beta   90.00
_cell.angle_gamma   90.00
#
_symmetry.space_group_name_H-M   'P 1'
#
loop_
_entity.id
_entity.type
_entity.pdbx_description
1 polymer ?
#
loop_
_entity_poly.entity_id
_entity_poly.type
_entity_poly.pdbx_seq_one_letter_code
_entity_poly.pdbx_strand_id
1 'polypeptide(L)'
;MKDPNMDRILEDNRKLMEENRKLKEDLKELKNEFYQFKKNSRPGKPFNLENNDDYKPSGNYYFHNNFKEEFDDANIKYNSKDNPEGSFHNDSANIVDMSLISFLARSNKRVEILKSLNQGDKIPSTISKEIDDSSHHVSKYLSSLKEKELVVCMNEEDKRFRFYRITAKGKYYLEIIQNNQY
;
A
#
# COMPACT_ATOMS: atom_id res chain seq x y z
N MET A 1 -51.93 -6.15 17.14
CA MET A 1 -51.47 -6.77 15.87
C MET A 1 -50.06 -6.29 15.60
N LYS A 2 -49.10 -7.18 15.35
CA LYS A 2 -47.75 -6.76 14.93
C LYS A 2 -47.84 -6.25 13.50
N ASP A 3 -47.15 -5.15 13.21
CA ASP A 3 -47.11 -4.53 11.88
C ASP A 3 -46.36 -5.47 10.92
N PRO A 4 -47.03 -6.07 9.92
CA PRO A 4 -46.41 -7.01 8.99
C PRO A 4 -45.24 -6.41 8.21
N ASN A 5 -45.23 -5.08 8.03
CA ASN A 5 -44.14 -4.39 7.35
C ASN A 5 -42.86 -4.38 8.20
N MET A 6 -43.02 -4.25 9.52
CA MET A 6 -41.89 -4.17 10.44
C MET A 6 -41.21 -5.54 10.65
N ASP A 7 -41.99 -6.62 10.67
CA ASP A 7 -41.45 -7.98 10.74
C ASP A 7 -40.63 -8.33 9.48
N ARG A 8 -41.07 -7.86 8.30
CA ARG A 8 -40.32 -8.03 7.05
C ARG A 8 -39.00 -7.26 7.05
N ILE A 9 -39.02 -6.00 7.48
CA ILE A 9 -37.80 -5.17 7.60
C ILE A 9 -36.79 -5.79 8.55
N LEU A 10 -37.24 -6.34 9.69
CA LEU A 10 -36.37 -7.01 10.66
C LEU A 10 -35.74 -8.29 10.09
N GLU A 11 -36.48 -9.03 9.28
CA GLU A 11 -35.99 -10.24 8.63
C GLU A 11 -34.98 -9.92 7.52
N ASP A 12 -35.23 -8.91 6.70
CA ASP A 12 -34.31 -8.47 5.65
C ASP A 12 -33.00 -7.93 6.24
N ASN A 13 -33.07 -7.16 7.33
CA ASN A 13 -31.89 -6.69 8.06
C ASN A 13 -31.09 -7.86 8.67
N ARG A 14 -31.76 -8.90 9.17
CA ARG A 14 -31.09 -10.08 9.71
C ARG A 14 -30.32 -10.83 8.63
N LYS A 15 -30.92 -10.99 7.44
CA LYS A 15 -30.26 -11.60 6.28
C LYS A 15 -29.06 -10.78 5.81
N LEU A 16 -29.21 -9.46 5.74
CA LEU A 16 -28.14 -8.55 5.34
C LEU A 16 -26.95 -8.60 6.33
N MET A 17 -27.23 -8.69 7.62
CA MET A 17 -26.19 -8.83 8.65
C MET A 17 -25.43 -10.16 8.51
N GLU A 18 -26.14 -11.24 8.19
CA GLU A 18 -25.55 -12.55 7.98
C GLU A 18 -24.69 -12.61 6.71
N GLU A 19 -25.16 -11.99 5.62
CA GLU A 19 -24.39 -11.86 4.38
C GLU A 19 -23.11 -11.04 4.61
N ASN A 20 -23.19 -9.93 5.33
CA ASN A 20 -22.03 -9.12 5.68
C ASN A 20 -21.03 -9.88 6.57
N ARG A 21 -21.52 -10.73 7.48
CA ARG A 21 -20.67 -11.59 8.30
C ARG A 21 -19.89 -12.57 7.43
N LYS A 22 -20.58 -13.22 6.50
CA LYS A 22 -19.98 -14.15 5.55
C LYS A 22 -18.94 -13.48 4.64
N LEU A 23 -19.27 -12.31 4.07
CA LEU A 23 -18.34 -11.56 3.23
C LEU A 23 -17.06 -11.15 4.00
N LYS A 24 -17.18 -10.81 5.29
CA LYS A 24 -16.01 -10.50 6.14
C LYS A 24 -15.14 -11.74 6.38
N GLU A 25 -15.76 -12.91 6.56
CA GLU A 25 -15.06 -14.18 6.69
C GLU A 25 -14.33 -14.54 5.38
N ASP A 26 -15.00 -14.44 4.24
CA ASP A 26 -14.41 -14.68 2.91
C ASP A 26 -13.23 -13.73 2.62
N LEU A 27 -13.38 -12.44 2.96
CA LEU A 27 -12.29 -11.46 2.82
C LEU A 27 -11.09 -11.78 3.71
N LYS A 28 -11.34 -12.31 4.91
CA LYS A 28 -10.27 -12.71 5.84
C LYS A 28 -9.54 -13.94 5.29
N GLU A 29 -10.27 -14.89 4.74
CA GLU A 29 -9.71 -16.08 4.10
C GLU A 29 -8.86 -15.70 2.87
N LEU A 30 -9.37 -14.87 1.98
CA LEU A 30 -8.65 -14.41 0.79
C LEU A 30 -7.36 -13.65 1.14
N LYS A 31 -7.40 -12.82 2.19
CA LYS A 31 -6.19 -12.13 2.69
C LYS A 31 -5.14 -13.11 3.23
N ASN A 32 -5.58 -14.15 3.93
CA ASN A 32 -4.70 -15.19 4.44
C ASN A 32 -4.10 -16.01 3.28
N GLU A 33 -4.91 -16.40 2.30
CA GLU A 33 -4.44 -17.10 1.10
C GLU A 33 -3.39 -16.27 0.35
N PHE A 34 -3.66 -14.98 0.14
CA PHE A 34 -2.72 -14.06 -0.49
C PHE A 34 -1.42 -13.91 0.29
N TYR A 35 -1.51 -13.88 1.63
CA TYR A 35 -0.33 -13.86 2.50
C TYR A 35 0.50 -15.15 2.38
N GLN A 36 -0.14 -16.32 2.39
CA GLN A 36 0.56 -17.60 2.19
C GLN A 36 1.15 -17.72 0.79
N PHE A 37 0.42 -17.26 -0.23
CA PHE A 37 0.91 -17.19 -1.60
C PHE A 37 2.17 -16.33 -1.71
N LYS A 38 2.17 -15.13 -1.13
CA LYS A 38 3.37 -14.28 -1.07
C LYS A 38 4.54 -14.93 -0.32
N LYS A 39 4.26 -15.64 0.77
CA LYS A 39 5.27 -16.31 1.60
C LYS A 39 5.89 -17.52 0.90
N ASN A 40 5.10 -18.27 0.12
CA ASN A 40 5.54 -19.48 -0.59
C ASN A 40 6.08 -19.18 -2.00
N SER A 41 5.87 -17.96 -2.50
CA SER A 41 6.52 -17.47 -3.72
C SER A 41 7.99 -17.18 -3.43
N ARG A 42 8.90 -17.92 -4.07
CA ARG A 42 10.34 -17.62 -4.01
C ARG A 42 10.59 -16.19 -4.54
N PRO A 43 11.46 -15.38 -3.91
CA PRO A 43 11.86 -14.12 -4.53
C PRO A 43 12.66 -14.44 -5.81
N GLY A 44 12.07 -14.16 -6.97
CA GLY A 44 12.78 -14.14 -8.26
C GLY A 44 12.57 -15.34 -9.19
N LYS A 45 11.33 -15.65 -9.59
CA LYS A 45 11.10 -16.25 -10.91
C LYS A 45 9.73 -15.83 -11.48
N PRO A 46 9.65 -15.30 -12.71
CA PRO A 46 8.36 -15.03 -13.36
C PRO A 46 7.59 -16.33 -13.53
N PHE A 47 6.28 -16.29 -13.25
CA PHE A 47 5.36 -17.39 -13.43
C PHE A 47 5.11 -17.57 -14.94
N ASN A 48 5.69 -18.62 -15.54
CA ASN A 48 5.44 -18.97 -16.93
C ASN A 48 4.21 -19.87 -17.00
N LEU A 49 3.05 -19.32 -17.40
CA LEU A 49 1.94 -20.11 -17.93
C LEU A 49 2.21 -20.38 -19.41
N GLU A 50 2.99 -21.41 -19.72
CA GLU A 50 2.92 -22.03 -21.03
C GLU A 50 2.00 -23.23 -20.91
N ASN A 51 0.78 -23.09 -21.42
CA ASN A 51 0.02 -24.06 -22.22
C ASN A 51 -1.46 -23.67 -22.23
N ASN A 52 -1.82 -22.77 -23.13
CA ASN A 52 -3.04 -22.78 -23.93
C ASN A 52 -2.92 -21.66 -24.97
N ASP A 53 -2.92 -22.07 -26.23
CA ASP A 53 -2.89 -21.20 -27.39
C ASP A 53 -4.06 -20.18 -27.35
N ASP A 54 -3.79 -18.95 -27.82
CA ASP A 54 -4.74 -17.85 -28.08
C ASP A 54 -5.15 -16.83 -26.99
N TYR A 55 -4.42 -16.69 -25.87
CA TYR A 55 -4.60 -15.49 -25.01
C TYR A 55 -3.28 -14.79 -24.64
N LYS A 56 -3.03 -13.62 -25.25
CA LYS A 56 -2.01 -12.66 -24.80
C LYS A 56 -2.65 -11.72 -23.76
N PRO A 57 -2.37 -11.82 -22.46
CA PRO A 57 -2.79 -10.77 -21.53
C PRO A 57 -1.83 -9.58 -21.68
N SER A 58 -2.22 -8.61 -22.50
CA SER A 58 -1.64 -7.27 -22.44
C SER A 58 -2.11 -6.60 -21.15
N GLY A 59 -1.31 -6.70 -20.09
CA GLY A 59 -1.58 -5.96 -18.86
C GLY A 59 -1.06 -6.68 -17.62
N ASN A 60 0.07 -6.23 -17.08
CA ASN A 60 0.39 -6.50 -15.69
C ASN A 60 -0.55 -5.66 -14.82
N TYR A 61 -1.59 -6.30 -14.26
CA TYR A 61 -2.46 -5.70 -13.27
C TYR A 61 -1.64 -5.39 -12.00
N TYR A 62 -1.19 -4.16 -11.88
CA TYR A 62 -0.84 -3.57 -10.59
C TYR A 62 -2.16 -3.24 -9.89
N PHE A 63 -2.41 -3.89 -8.74
CA PHE A 63 -3.49 -3.51 -7.84
C PHE A 63 -3.35 -2.01 -7.51
N HIS A 64 -4.19 -1.19 -8.14
CA HIS A 64 -4.40 0.20 -7.77
C HIS A 64 -5.22 0.19 -6.49
N ASN A 65 -4.62 0.59 -5.36
CA ASN A 65 -5.42 0.98 -4.21
C ASN A 65 -6.02 2.37 -4.48
N ASN A 66 -7.05 2.42 -5.34
CA ASN A 66 -7.93 3.58 -5.49
C ASN A 66 -9.14 3.52 -4.52
N PHE A 67 -9.08 2.71 -3.48
CA PHE A 67 -10.23 2.44 -2.59
C PHE A 67 -10.44 3.48 -1.47
N LYS A 68 -9.84 4.68 -1.56
CA LYS A 68 -9.91 5.69 -0.48
C LYS A 68 -10.80 6.90 -0.79
N GLU A 69 -11.45 6.96 -1.96
CA GLU A 69 -12.24 8.15 -2.35
C GLU A 69 -13.77 7.98 -2.28
N GLU A 70 -14.32 6.82 -1.90
CA GLU A 70 -15.78 6.60 -1.92
C GLU A 70 -16.44 6.32 -0.55
N PHE A 71 -15.78 6.52 0.58
CA PHE A 71 -16.35 6.18 1.90
C PHE A 71 -16.45 7.33 2.92
N ASP A 72 -16.49 8.58 2.48
CA ASP A 72 -16.66 9.73 3.40
C ASP A 72 -18.14 10.16 3.62
N ASP A 73 -19.11 9.59 2.88
CA ASP A 73 -20.50 10.10 2.89
C ASP A 73 -21.53 9.29 3.72
N ALA A 74 -21.10 8.32 4.55
CA ALA A 74 -22.04 7.55 5.38
C ALA A 74 -21.65 7.51 6.87
N ASN A 75 -21.43 8.67 7.47
CA ASN A 75 -21.29 8.82 8.93
C ASN A 75 -22.67 8.74 9.61
N ILE A 76 -23.27 7.55 9.65
CA ILE A 76 -24.41 7.27 10.53
C ILE A 76 -23.86 7.03 11.94
N LYS A 77 -24.14 7.98 12.85
CA LYS A 77 -23.79 7.90 14.29
C LYS A 77 -24.42 6.65 14.93
N TYR A 78 -23.62 5.62 15.18
CA TYR A 78 -23.94 4.55 16.12
C TYR A 78 -23.60 5.01 17.55
N ASN A 79 -24.62 5.15 18.42
CA ASN A 79 -24.43 5.49 19.83
C ASN A 79 -23.97 4.26 20.63
N SER A 80 -22.79 4.36 21.21
CA SER A 80 -22.05 3.31 21.92
C SER A 80 -22.31 3.28 23.44
N LYS A 81 -23.58 3.25 23.87
CA LYS A 81 -23.91 3.21 25.32
C LYS A 81 -24.23 1.85 25.92
N ASP A 82 -24.38 0.78 25.13
CA ASP A 82 -24.78 -0.53 25.66
C ASP A 82 -23.84 -1.65 25.18
N ASN A 83 -22.63 -1.77 25.77
CA ASN A 83 -21.91 -3.05 25.94
C ASN A 83 -20.58 -2.89 26.72
N PRO A 84 -20.38 -3.57 27.86
CA PRO A 84 -19.21 -3.40 28.71
C PRO A 84 -18.09 -4.45 28.55
N GLU A 85 -18.01 -5.22 27.46
CA GLU A 85 -16.95 -6.24 27.32
C GLU A 85 -16.27 -6.20 25.94
N GLY A 86 -14.95 -5.98 25.97
CA GLY A 86 -14.05 -6.18 24.83
C GLY A 86 -13.68 -4.92 24.06
N SER A 87 -12.77 -4.11 24.60
CA SER A 87 -12.18 -2.96 23.89
C SER A 87 -11.32 -3.40 22.71
N PHE A 88 -11.92 -3.59 21.55
CA PHE A 88 -11.20 -3.38 20.29
C PHE A 88 -11.13 -1.87 20.06
N HIS A 89 -9.99 -1.29 20.43
CA HIS A 89 -9.62 0.06 20.02
C HIS A 89 -9.54 0.12 18.49
N ASN A 90 -10.60 0.60 17.86
CA ASN A 90 -10.58 1.08 16.47
C ASN A 90 -10.03 2.50 16.46
N ASP A 91 -8.72 2.63 16.70
CA ASP A 91 -7.97 3.86 16.47
C ASP A 91 -6.98 3.58 15.32
N SER A 92 -7.46 3.56 14.08
CA SER A 92 -6.59 3.53 12.89
C SER A 92 -5.95 4.90 12.65
N ALA A 93 -5.24 5.41 13.66
CA ALA A 93 -4.28 6.48 13.47
C ALA A 93 -3.10 5.91 12.67
N ASN A 94 -2.66 6.61 11.62
CA ASN A 94 -1.41 6.32 10.93
C ASN A 94 -0.26 6.33 11.95
N ILE A 95 0.14 5.17 12.47
CA ILE A 95 1.30 5.06 13.34
C ILE A 95 2.53 5.36 12.47
N VAL A 96 3.16 6.50 12.72
CA VAL A 96 4.42 6.89 12.09
C VAL A 96 5.51 5.89 12.50
N ASP A 97 6.16 5.27 11.52
CA ASP A 97 7.26 4.34 11.76
C ASP A 97 8.55 5.11 12.04
N MET A 98 8.90 5.22 13.32
CA MET A 98 10.13 5.86 13.78
C MET A 98 11.41 5.20 13.22
N SER A 99 11.36 3.94 12.81
CA SER A 99 12.50 3.30 12.16
C SER A 99 12.77 3.87 10.77
N LEU A 100 11.72 4.26 10.03
CA LEU A 100 11.83 4.92 8.73
C LEU A 100 12.25 6.37 8.87
N ILE A 101 11.75 7.08 9.89
CA ILE A 101 12.20 8.43 10.23
C ILE A 101 13.69 8.43 10.56
N SER A 102 14.11 7.63 11.53
CA SER A 102 15.51 7.54 11.93
C SER A 102 16.39 7.06 10.77
N PHE A 103 15.87 6.16 9.91
CA PHE A 103 16.52 5.80 8.67
C PHE A 103 16.73 7.08 7.87
N LEU A 104 15.70 7.74 7.35
CA LEU A 104 15.85 8.93 6.49
C LEU A 104 16.69 10.05 7.10
N ALA A 105 16.50 10.37 8.38
CA ALA A 105 17.23 11.41 9.10
C ALA A 105 18.76 11.18 9.16
N ARG A 106 19.22 9.91 9.16
CA ARG A 106 20.66 9.59 9.18
C ARG A 106 21.39 9.87 7.85
N SER A 107 20.69 10.25 6.78
CA SER A 107 21.33 10.52 5.48
C SER A 107 20.58 11.57 4.67
N ASN A 108 21.18 12.76 4.59
CA ASN A 108 20.67 13.83 3.73
C ASN A 108 20.54 13.40 2.27
N LYS A 109 21.47 12.56 1.77
CA LYS A 109 21.43 12.01 0.41
C LYS A 109 20.19 11.18 0.12
N ARG A 110 19.68 10.40 1.08
CA ARG A 110 18.42 9.65 0.88
C ARG A 110 17.21 10.57 0.77
N VAL A 111 17.19 11.65 1.54
CA VAL A 111 16.13 12.69 1.45
C VAL A 111 16.23 13.46 0.13
N GLU A 112 17.44 13.83 -0.31
CA GLU A 112 17.68 14.49 -1.61
C GLU A 112 17.21 13.63 -2.79
N ILE A 113 17.45 12.31 -2.76
CA ILE A 113 16.95 11.38 -3.78
C ILE A 113 15.43 11.34 -3.79
N LEU A 114 14.77 11.27 -2.63
CA LEU A 114 13.31 11.31 -2.57
C LEU A 114 12.75 12.64 -3.09
N LYS A 115 13.39 13.78 -2.79
CA LYS A 115 13.03 15.10 -3.35
C LYS A 115 13.17 15.11 -4.87
N SER A 116 14.28 14.60 -5.40
CA SER A 116 14.53 14.47 -6.83
C SER A 116 13.44 13.65 -7.51
N LEU A 117 13.08 12.50 -6.94
CA LEU A 117 12.02 11.62 -7.47
C LEU A 117 10.59 12.16 -7.27
N ASN A 118 10.38 13.07 -6.31
CA ASN A 118 9.09 13.72 -6.13
C ASN A 118 8.76 14.71 -7.27
N GLN A 119 9.76 15.11 -8.06
CA GLN A 119 9.58 15.93 -9.26
C GLN A 119 9.25 15.11 -10.51
N GLY A 120 9.37 13.78 -10.45
CA GLY A 120 9.13 12.88 -11.57
C GLY A 120 10.05 11.65 -11.55
N ASP A 121 9.74 10.69 -12.41
CA ASP A 121 10.52 9.46 -12.54
C ASP A 121 11.87 9.75 -13.18
N LYS A 122 12.94 9.18 -12.64
CA LYS A 122 14.31 9.47 -13.07
C LYS A 122 15.18 8.22 -13.08
N ILE A 123 16.21 8.24 -13.93
CA ILE A 123 17.27 7.24 -13.94
C ILE A 123 18.40 7.63 -12.96
N PRO A 124 19.20 6.67 -12.44
CA PRO A 124 20.25 6.94 -11.46
C PRO A 124 21.26 8.02 -11.89
N SER A 125 21.64 8.06 -13.16
CA SER A 125 22.59 9.04 -13.68
C SER A 125 22.03 10.46 -13.74
N THR A 126 20.71 10.62 -13.83
CA THR A 126 20.06 11.94 -13.75
C THR A 126 20.05 12.42 -12.31
N ILE A 127 19.62 11.56 -11.39
CA ILE A 127 19.61 11.84 -9.94
C ILE A 127 21.02 12.19 -9.45
N SER A 128 22.03 11.43 -9.89
CA SER A 128 23.45 11.66 -9.59
C SER A 128 23.92 13.08 -9.93
N LYS A 129 23.48 13.63 -11.06
CA LYS A 129 23.80 15.02 -11.44
C LYS A 129 23.07 16.05 -10.61
N GLU A 130 21.81 15.77 -10.24
CA GLU A 130 20.98 16.71 -9.48
C GLU A 130 21.44 16.86 -8.02
N ILE A 131 21.92 15.78 -7.40
CA ILE A 131 22.32 15.77 -5.99
C ILE A 131 23.83 15.85 -5.77
N ASP A 132 24.59 16.00 -6.86
CA ASP A 132 26.06 16.02 -6.88
C ASP A 132 26.67 14.85 -6.08
N ASP A 133 26.36 13.61 -6.50
CA ASP A 133 26.92 12.39 -5.91
C ASP A 133 27.19 11.35 -7.01
N SER A 134 28.03 10.37 -6.73
CA SER A 134 28.37 9.32 -7.69
C SER A 134 27.17 8.44 -8.01
N SER A 135 27.05 8.02 -9.27
CA SER A 135 26.01 7.08 -9.69
C SER A 135 26.06 5.73 -8.94
N HIS A 136 27.25 5.34 -8.45
CA HIS A 136 27.44 4.18 -7.58
C HIS A 136 26.75 4.36 -6.22
N HIS A 137 26.98 5.49 -5.56
CA HIS A 137 26.32 5.81 -4.29
C HIS A 137 24.82 5.96 -4.46
N VAL A 138 24.37 6.68 -5.50
CA VAL A 138 22.94 6.80 -5.83
C VAL A 138 22.30 5.43 -5.99
N SER A 139 22.94 4.51 -6.70
CA SER A 139 22.42 3.15 -6.86
C SER A 139 22.30 2.40 -5.51
N LYS A 140 23.27 2.56 -4.61
CA LYS A 140 23.19 1.98 -3.25
C LYS A 140 22.05 2.58 -2.44
N TYR A 141 21.88 3.90 -2.49
CA TYR A 141 20.78 4.57 -1.80
C TYR A 141 19.42 4.14 -2.34
N LEU A 142 19.25 4.09 -3.68
CA LEU A 142 18.03 3.61 -4.32
C LEU A 142 17.69 2.17 -3.94
N SER A 143 18.69 1.27 -3.87
CA SER A 143 18.47 -0.09 -3.37
C SER A 143 17.96 -0.09 -1.92
N SER A 144 18.60 0.65 -1.02
CA SER A 144 18.17 0.73 0.39
C SER A 144 16.78 1.37 0.57
N LEU A 145 16.44 2.35 -0.28
CA LEU A 145 15.12 2.98 -0.29
C LEU A 145 14.07 2.00 -0.83
N LYS A 146 14.42 1.20 -1.85
CA LYS A 146 13.56 0.16 -2.43
C LYS A 146 13.27 -0.95 -1.44
N GLU A 147 14.28 -1.40 -0.69
CA GLU A 147 14.15 -2.38 0.41
C GLU A 147 13.16 -1.92 1.50
N LYS A 148 13.03 -0.60 1.69
CA LYS A 148 12.06 0.02 2.61
C LYS A 148 10.75 0.42 1.96
N GLU A 149 10.57 0.09 0.67
CA GLU A 149 9.39 0.39 -0.14
C GLU A 149 9.10 1.90 -0.30
N LEU A 150 10.13 2.74 -0.16
CA LEU A 150 10.03 4.19 -0.31
C LEU A 150 10.13 4.61 -1.79
N VAL A 151 10.75 3.76 -2.62
CA VAL A 151 10.85 3.91 -4.08
C VAL A 151 10.60 2.56 -4.75
N VAL A 152 10.29 2.60 -6.05
CA VAL A 152 10.15 1.42 -6.90
C VAL A 152 10.93 1.63 -8.20
N CYS A 153 11.52 0.55 -8.73
CA CYS A 153 12.08 0.55 -10.08
C CYS A 153 11.02 0.02 -11.05
N MET A 154 10.73 0.78 -12.10
CA MET A 154 9.64 0.49 -13.03
C MET A 154 9.99 -0.59 -14.05
N ASN A 155 11.28 -0.83 -14.27
CA ASN A 155 11.83 -1.77 -15.25
C ASN A 155 13.02 -2.54 -14.66
N GLU A 156 12.74 -3.45 -13.72
CA GLU A 156 13.76 -4.22 -12.98
C GLU A 156 14.65 -5.10 -13.89
N GLU A 157 14.08 -5.61 -14.99
CA GLU A 157 14.79 -6.51 -15.92
C GLU A 157 15.86 -5.79 -16.75
N ASP A 158 15.80 -4.46 -16.84
CA ASP A 158 16.72 -3.68 -17.64
C ASP A 158 18.07 -3.46 -16.93
N LYS A 159 19.14 -3.78 -17.66
CA LYS A 159 20.51 -3.54 -17.16
C LYS A 159 20.90 -2.06 -17.16
N ARG A 160 20.32 -1.26 -18.07
CA ARG A 160 20.58 0.17 -18.27
C ARG A 160 19.26 0.92 -18.33
N PHE A 161 19.29 2.23 -18.08
CA PHE A 161 18.07 3.07 -18.09
C PHE A 161 16.95 2.58 -17.17
N ARG A 162 17.31 2.09 -15.98
CA ARG A 162 16.33 1.79 -14.93
C ARG A 162 15.69 3.08 -14.41
N PHE A 163 14.38 3.19 -14.53
CA PHE A 163 13.58 4.31 -14.05
C PHE A 163 13.09 4.03 -12.63
N TYR A 164 13.30 4.99 -11.75
CA TYR A 164 12.83 4.95 -10.37
C TYR A 164 11.70 5.94 -10.18
N ARG A 165 10.76 5.57 -9.32
CA ARG A 165 9.61 6.35 -8.91
C ARG A 165 9.49 6.35 -7.39
N ILE A 166 9.11 7.49 -6.81
CA ILE A 166 8.78 7.56 -5.38
C ILE A 166 7.40 6.93 -5.11
N THR A 167 7.27 6.13 -4.07
CA THR A 167 5.98 5.51 -3.69
C THR A 167 5.13 6.46 -2.85
N ALA A 168 3.84 6.14 -2.63
CA ALA A 168 3.00 6.90 -1.70
C ALA A 168 3.60 6.92 -0.27
N LYS A 169 4.15 5.78 0.17
CA LYS A 169 4.89 5.66 1.44
C LYS A 169 6.10 6.59 1.45
N GLY A 170 6.89 6.61 0.37
CA GLY A 170 8.03 7.52 0.21
C GLY A 170 7.64 8.99 0.32
N LYS A 171 6.55 9.41 -0.33
CA LYS A 171 6.02 10.78 -0.27
C LYS A 171 5.60 11.17 1.15
N TYR A 172 4.85 10.30 1.82
CA TYR A 172 4.41 10.51 3.20
C TYR A 172 5.58 10.75 4.16
N TYR A 173 6.61 9.89 4.12
CA TYR A 173 7.78 10.06 4.99
C TYR A 173 8.69 11.22 4.57
N LEU A 174 8.73 11.56 3.28
CA LEU A 174 9.44 12.76 2.83
C LEU A 174 8.80 14.03 3.43
N GLU A 175 7.47 14.12 3.43
CA GLU A 175 6.73 15.25 4.01
C GLU A 175 6.98 15.36 5.53
N ILE A 176 6.89 14.25 6.26
CA ILE A 176 7.17 14.25 7.71
C ILE A 176 8.59 14.77 8.01
N ILE A 177 9.59 14.31 7.25
CA ILE A 177 10.98 14.73 7.43
C ILE A 177 11.17 16.21 7.08
N GLN A 178 10.50 16.72 6.04
CA GLN A 178 10.58 18.12 5.66
C GLN A 178 9.93 19.06 6.68
N ASN A 179 8.84 18.61 7.31
CA ASN A 179 8.09 19.39 8.30
C ASN A 179 8.59 19.20 9.74
N ASN A 180 9.61 18.35 9.97
CA ASN A 180 10.10 17.95 11.30
C ASN A 180 8.96 17.46 12.23
N GLN A 181 8.01 16.69 11.70
CA GLN A 181 6.83 16.20 12.42
C GLN A 181 7.06 14.80 13.04
N TYR A 182 8.00 14.67 13.96
CA TYR A 182 8.30 13.42 14.67
C TYR A 182 8.82 13.68 16.09
#